data_AF-A0A679GEG2-F1
#
_entry.id   AF-A0A679GEG2-F1
#
_cell.length_a   1.000
_cell.length_b   1.000
_cell.length_c   1.000
_cell.angle_alpha   90.00
_cell.angle_beta   90.00
_cell.angle_gamma   90.00
#
_symmetry.space_group_name_H-M   'P 1'
#
loop_
_entity.id
_entity.type
_entity.pdbx_description
1 polymer ?
#
loop_
_entity_poly.entity_id
_entity_poly.type
_entity_poly.pdbx_seq_one_letter_code
_entity_poly.pdbx_strand_id
1 'polypeptide(L)'
;MNKQTTSVSHNDATYDLSIGGWLQHRNSNLLEAILEIAIEDILLPNEQKAGIYKAEKRSEYDTQSERPCSSAKKYLDRCSRRDFGLEWDKLISVAKRKINDTCVPLLMAQHKLSEEEHYEILRAASNGHVAAMYWIGTTLRNTKDDNCLLWLSMAHNRGHIGACYEMAAHLKSRGNHIEALRCLIVSADGGCDLAYMSIFGIGVLVSMSKSKESSLLESMLDQLSATHSSSARYLKGMLMLFQGKEAEGLAILEAYSKNPKKKPPKEDIDAVHANQIQVVSGFIEGVLVDIASGIEPLNAILARGKQAGFIEFEDYDELATAFKNMRLSG
;
A
#
# COMPACT_ATOMS: atom_id res chain seq x y z
N MET A 1 -5.04 19.03 2.34
CA MET A 1 -4.48 18.07 3.31
C MET A 1 -3.07 17.74 2.86
N ASN A 2 -2.06 17.95 3.70
CA ASN A 2 -0.73 17.40 3.43
C ASN A 2 -0.88 15.88 3.33
N LYS A 3 -0.51 15.30 2.17
CA LYS A 3 -0.44 13.85 2.04
C LYS A 3 0.66 13.39 2.98
N GLN A 4 0.32 12.56 3.96
CA GLN A 4 1.33 11.92 4.78
C GLN A 4 2.10 10.93 3.90
N THR A 5 3.42 10.91 4.01
CA THR A 5 4.28 10.02 3.23
C THR A 5 5.26 9.29 4.15
N THR A 6 5.73 8.15 3.68
CA THR A 6 6.88 7.43 4.22
C THR A 6 7.78 7.04 3.07
N SER A 7 9.06 6.82 3.35
CA SER A 7 10.00 6.36 2.34
C SER A 7 10.43 4.93 2.63
N VAL A 8 10.71 4.18 1.58
CA VAL A 8 11.23 2.81 1.59
C VAL A 8 12.58 2.81 0.89
N SER A 9 13.61 2.26 1.52
CA SER A 9 14.97 2.27 0.95
C SER A 9 15.49 0.85 0.70
N HIS A 10 16.09 0.63 -0.47
CA HIS A 10 16.67 -0.66 -0.87
C HIS A 10 17.74 -0.43 -1.94
N ASN A 11 18.95 -0.99 -1.76
CA ASN A 11 20.08 -0.89 -2.71
C ASN A 11 20.33 0.56 -3.21
N ASP A 12 20.50 1.50 -2.27
CA ASP A 12 20.74 2.94 -2.50
C ASP A 12 19.60 3.72 -3.19
N ALA A 13 18.50 3.05 -3.55
CA ALA A 13 17.29 3.69 -4.05
C ALA A 13 16.29 3.94 -2.91
N THR A 14 15.56 5.03 -3.01
CA THR A 14 14.48 5.39 -2.08
C THR A 14 13.18 5.62 -2.85
N TYR A 15 12.11 5.04 -2.34
CA TYR A 15 10.77 5.08 -2.93
C TYR A 15 9.79 5.69 -1.93
N ASP A 16 9.19 6.82 -2.29
CA ASP A 16 8.18 7.47 -1.46
C ASP A 16 6.81 6.80 -1.62
N LEU A 17 6.13 6.59 -0.51
CA LEU A 17 4.81 5.97 -0.43
C LEU A 17 3.83 6.92 0.27
N SER A 18 2.67 7.11 -0.35
CA SER A 18 1.56 7.85 0.25
C SER A 18 0.89 7.03 1.36
N ILE A 19 0.53 7.68 2.47
CA ILE A 19 -0.12 7.09 3.66
C ILE A 19 -1.46 7.79 3.95
N GLY A 20 -2.38 7.08 4.59
CA GLY A 20 -3.51 7.67 5.31
C GLY A 20 -4.80 7.82 4.51
N GLY A 21 -4.76 7.60 3.19
CA GLY A 21 -5.94 7.50 2.33
C GLY A 21 -6.45 6.05 2.23
N TRP A 22 -7.74 5.86 1.99
CA TRP A 22 -8.16 4.65 1.28
C TRP A 22 -7.60 4.77 -0.13
N LEU A 23 -6.95 3.71 -0.63
CA LEU A 23 -6.43 3.72 -1.99
C LEU A 23 -7.59 3.88 -2.99
N GLN A 24 -7.32 4.55 -4.11
CA GLN A 24 -8.34 4.78 -5.12
C GLN A 24 -8.93 3.43 -5.53
N HIS A 25 -10.24 3.39 -5.79
CA HIS A 25 -10.89 2.20 -6.34
C HIS A 25 -11.04 1.00 -5.40
N ARG A 26 -10.73 1.12 -4.10
CA ARG A 26 -10.91 0.03 -3.12
C ARG A 26 -12.28 -0.65 -3.18
N ASN A 27 -13.32 0.16 -3.27
CA ASN A 27 -14.71 -0.32 -3.29
C ASN A 27 -15.35 -0.14 -4.68
N SER A 28 -14.56 0.23 -5.69
CA SER A 28 -15.05 0.32 -7.07
C SER A 28 -15.19 -1.07 -7.68
N ASN A 29 -15.94 -1.15 -8.78
CA ASN A 29 -15.93 -2.34 -9.60
C ASN A 29 -14.52 -2.57 -10.17
N LEU A 30 -14.08 -3.84 -10.23
CA LEU A 30 -12.83 -4.25 -10.88
C LEU A 30 -12.66 -3.65 -12.29
N LEU A 31 -13.74 -3.53 -13.06
CA LEU A 31 -13.71 -2.91 -14.39
C LEU A 31 -13.37 -1.42 -14.37
N GLU A 32 -13.71 -0.69 -13.31
CA GLU A 32 -13.32 0.72 -13.16
C GLU A 32 -11.87 0.82 -12.72
N ALA A 33 -11.46 -0.04 -11.78
CA ALA A 33 -10.08 -0.09 -11.29
C ALA A 33 -9.06 -0.42 -12.40
N ILE A 34 -9.38 -1.38 -13.30
CA ILE A 34 -8.48 -1.78 -14.38
C ILE A 34 -8.30 -0.67 -15.44
N LEU A 35 -9.29 0.22 -15.58
CA LEU A 35 -9.27 1.34 -16.54
C LEU A 35 -8.62 2.61 -15.97
N GLU A 36 -8.14 2.58 -14.72
CA GLU A 36 -7.60 3.76 -14.07
C GLU A 36 -6.31 4.23 -14.73
N ILE A 37 -6.34 5.51 -15.13
CA ILE A 37 -5.20 6.21 -15.73
C ILE A 37 -5.04 7.53 -14.99
N ALA A 38 -3.89 7.66 -14.35
CA ALA A 38 -3.53 8.86 -13.64
C ALA A 38 -3.19 9.99 -14.62
N ILE A 39 -4.11 10.94 -14.74
CA ILE A 39 -4.10 12.00 -15.76
C ILE A 39 -2.77 12.74 -15.79
N GLU A 40 -2.18 13.01 -14.63
CA GLU A 40 -0.94 13.79 -14.50
C GLU A 40 0.25 13.18 -15.27
N ASP A 41 0.24 11.86 -15.53
CA ASP A 41 1.30 11.15 -16.26
C ASP A 41 1.04 10.99 -17.76
N ILE A 42 -0.17 11.30 -18.25
CA ILE A 42 -0.49 11.17 -19.67
C ILE A 42 0.42 12.10 -20.47
N LEU A 43 1.13 11.57 -21.47
CA LEU A 43 1.87 12.38 -22.43
C LEU A 43 0.88 12.98 -23.44
N LEU A 44 0.90 14.30 -23.55
CA LEU A 44 0.15 15.05 -24.55
C LEU A 44 0.84 14.93 -25.93
N PRO A 45 0.18 15.33 -27.03
CA PRO A 45 0.78 15.26 -28.38
C PRO A 45 2.10 16.04 -28.55
N ASN A 46 2.39 17.00 -27.66
CA ASN A 46 3.65 17.73 -27.61
C ASN A 46 4.70 17.08 -26.68
N GLU A 47 4.50 15.81 -26.29
CA GLU A 47 5.35 15.02 -25.37
C GLU A 47 5.45 15.56 -23.94
N GLN A 48 4.70 16.62 -23.61
CA GLN A 48 4.63 17.13 -22.25
C GLN A 48 3.64 16.30 -21.42
N LYS A 49 3.99 16.05 -20.15
CA LYS A 49 3.03 15.45 -19.21
C LYS A 49 1.84 16.40 -18.98
N ALA A 50 0.64 15.86 -19.04
CA ALA A 50 -0.61 16.60 -18.87
C ALA A 50 -0.66 17.36 -17.54
N GLY A 51 -0.07 16.81 -16.47
CA GLY A 51 0.00 17.49 -15.19
C GLY A 51 0.87 18.74 -15.18
N ILE A 52 2.00 18.69 -15.88
CA ILE A 52 2.89 19.85 -16.05
C ILE A 52 2.18 20.93 -16.86
N TYR A 53 1.59 20.56 -18.01
CA TYR A 53 0.84 21.50 -18.84
C TYR A 53 -0.29 22.18 -18.04
N LYS A 54 -1.08 21.40 -17.30
CA LYS A 54 -2.18 21.92 -16.47
C LYS A 54 -1.70 22.86 -15.37
N ALA A 55 -0.57 22.55 -14.72
CA ALA A 55 0.02 23.40 -13.69
C ALA A 55 0.55 24.72 -14.27
N GLU A 56 1.21 24.68 -15.42
CA GLU A 56 1.68 25.87 -16.15
C GLU A 56 0.51 26.78 -16.53
N LYS A 57 -0.56 26.24 -17.14
CA LYS A 57 -1.74 27.04 -17.51
C LYS A 57 -2.46 27.61 -16.30
N ARG A 58 -2.41 26.94 -15.15
CA ARG A 58 -2.92 27.49 -13.90
C ARG A 58 -2.09 28.68 -13.43
N SER A 59 -0.76 28.55 -13.44
CA SER A 59 0.16 29.64 -13.06
C SER A 59 0.03 30.86 -13.99
N GLU A 60 -0.07 30.64 -15.30
CA GLU A 60 -0.34 31.69 -16.29
C GLU A 60 -1.66 32.43 -16.00
N TYR A 61 -2.73 31.71 -15.64
CA TYR A 61 -4.01 32.33 -15.32
C TYR A 61 -3.95 33.14 -14.01
N ASP A 62 -3.27 32.60 -12.98
CA ASP A 62 -3.19 33.23 -11.66
C ASP A 62 -2.34 34.51 -11.68
N THR A 63 -1.43 34.67 -12.65
CA THR A 63 -0.53 35.83 -12.80
C THR A 63 -1.08 36.95 -13.69
N GLN A 64 -2.19 36.73 -14.40
CA GLN A 64 -2.79 37.73 -15.28
C GLN A 64 -3.59 38.78 -14.50
N SER A 65 -3.24 40.05 -14.69
CA SER A 65 -3.94 41.20 -14.09
C SER A 65 -5.38 41.34 -14.59
N GLU A 66 -5.60 41.10 -15.88
CA GLU A 66 -6.92 40.96 -16.50
C GLU A 66 -7.20 39.48 -16.76
N ARG A 67 -8.25 38.93 -16.14
CA ARG A 67 -8.61 37.51 -16.31
C ARG A 67 -9.36 37.33 -17.65
N PRO A 68 -8.74 36.76 -18.71
CA PRO A 68 -9.34 36.66 -20.03
C PRO A 68 -10.45 35.59 -20.13
N CYS A 69 -10.65 34.85 -19.04
CA CYS A 69 -11.66 33.82 -18.86
C CYS A 69 -12.27 33.95 -17.47
N SER A 70 -13.53 33.53 -17.31
CA SER A 70 -14.22 33.56 -16.01
C SER A 70 -13.68 32.53 -15.00
N SER A 71 -12.81 31.60 -15.42
CA SER A 71 -12.17 30.61 -14.55
C SER A 71 -10.90 30.01 -15.17
N ALA A 72 -10.03 29.49 -14.31
CA ALA A 72 -8.82 28.74 -14.73
C ALA A 72 -9.15 27.53 -15.61
N LYS A 73 -10.29 26.85 -15.37
CA LYS A 73 -10.74 25.72 -16.21
C LYS A 73 -11.07 26.17 -17.64
N LYS A 74 -11.81 27.28 -17.80
CA LYS A 74 -12.11 27.81 -19.13
C LYS A 74 -10.85 28.29 -19.85
N TYR A 75 -9.89 28.84 -19.10
CA TYR A 75 -8.58 29.18 -19.65
C TYR A 75 -7.85 27.94 -20.15
N LEU A 76 -7.78 26.88 -19.34
CA LEU A 76 -7.20 25.58 -19.74
C LEU A 76 -7.89 25.00 -20.98
N ASP A 77 -9.22 25.03 -21.06
CA ASP A 77 -9.97 24.56 -22.24
C ASP A 77 -9.67 25.36 -23.50
N ARG A 78 -9.47 26.69 -23.36
CA ARG A 78 -9.10 27.56 -24.47
C ARG A 78 -7.68 27.25 -24.94
N CYS A 79 -6.72 27.13 -24.02
CA CYS A 79 -5.34 26.78 -24.35
C CYS A 79 -5.25 25.39 -24.99
N SER A 80 -5.94 24.39 -24.41
CA SER A 80 -5.97 23.03 -24.96
C SER A 80 -6.58 23.00 -26.36
N ARG A 81 -7.64 23.77 -26.61
CA ARG A 81 -8.22 23.89 -27.97
C ARG A 81 -7.25 24.51 -28.96
N ARG A 82 -6.54 25.55 -28.56
CA ARG A 82 -5.54 26.22 -29.40
C ARG A 82 -4.36 25.28 -29.71
N ASP A 83 -3.86 24.58 -28.70
CA ASP A 83 -2.62 23.82 -28.79
C ASP A 83 -2.84 22.42 -29.40
N PHE A 84 -4.00 21.80 -29.17
CA PHE A 84 -4.29 20.40 -29.51
C PHE A 84 -5.61 20.19 -30.28
N GLY A 85 -6.36 21.26 -30.58
CA GLY A 85 -7.62 21.17 -31.32
C GLY A 85 -8.82 20.64 -30.53
N LEU A 86 -8.67 20.35 -29.23
CA LEU A 86 -9.74 19.79 -28.38
C LEU A 86 -9.84 20.53 -27.05
N GLU A 87 -11.03 20.54 -26.44
CA GLU A 87 -11.19 20.92 -25.03
C GLU A 87 -10.45 19.93 -24.13
N TRP A 88 -9.99 20.39 -22.96
CA TRP A 88 -9.09 19.62 -22.09
C TRP A 88 -9.68 18.26 -21.71
N ASP A 89 -10.94 18.23 -21.24
CA ASP A 89 -11.55 16.98 -20.78
C ASP A 89 -11.77 16.00 -21.95
N LYS A 90 -12.04 16.53 -23.16
CA LYS A 90 -12.19 15.72 -24.37
C LYS A 90 -10.84 15.16 -24.83
N LEU A 91 -9.78 15.97 -24.78
CA LEU A 91 -8.41 15.53 -25.06
C LEU A 91 -7.99 14.37 -24.14
N ILE A 92 -8.16 14.55 -22.83
CA ILE A 92 -7.83 13.53 -21.83
C ILE A 92 -8.70 12.28 -22.01
N SER A 93 -10.00 12.43 -22.29
CA SER A 93 -10.90 11.29 -22.52
C SER A 93 -10.48 10.47 -23.75
N VAL A 94 -10.08 11.12 -24.85
CA VAL A 94 -9.56 10.45 -26.05
C VAL A 94 -8.25 9.73 -25.75
N ALA A 95 -7.33 10.36 -25.02
CA ALA A 95 -6.07 9.75 -24.63
C ALA A 95 -6.29 8.50 -23.75
N LYS A 96 -7.13 8.62 -22.71
CA LYS A 96 -7.48 7.49 -21.83
C LYS A 96 -8.07 6.32 -22.60
N ARG A 97 -9.02 6.59 -23.51
CA ARG A 97 -9.62 5.56 -24.36
C ARG A 97 -8.56 4.83 -25.17
N LYS A 98 -7.70 5.58 -25.88
CA LYS A 98 -6.63 4.98 -26.71
C LYS A 98 -5.71 4.09 -25.88
N ILE A 99 -5.30 4.53 -24.69
CA ILE A 99 -4.43 3.75 -23.80
C ILE A 99 -5.15 2.47 -23.35
N ASN A 100 -6.39 2.57 -22.88
CA ASN A 100 -7.16 1.42 -22.39
C ASN A 100 -7.48 0.41 -23.50
N ASP A 101 -7.91 0.88 -24.68
CA ASP A 101 -8.25 0.04 -25.83
C ASP A 101 -7.04 -0.82 -26.28
N THR A 102 -5.82 -0.31 -26.12
CA THR A 102 -4.59 -1.05 -26.42
C THR A 102 -4.12 -1.92 -25.25
N CYS A 103 -4.11 -1.39 -24.03
CA CYS A 103 -3.46 -2.04 -22.89
C CYS A 103 -4.31 -3.13 -22.23
N VAL A 104 -5.61 -2.88 -22.00
CA VAL A 104 -6.46 -3.80 -21.21
C VAL A 104 -6.55 -5.20 -21.83
N PRO A 105 -6.72 -5.37 -23.16
CA PRO A 105 -6.70 -6.71 -23.76
C PRO A 105 -5.39 -7.47 -23.49
N LEU A 106 -4.25 -6.77 -23.48
CA LEU A 106 -2.93 -7.36 -23.23
C LEU A 106 -2.75 -7.78 -21.77
N LEU A 107 -3.27 -7.00 -20.83
CA LEU A 107 -3.22 -7.37 -19.40
C LEU A 107 -4.03 -8.63 -19.11
N MET A 108 -5.07 -8.89 -19.89
CA MET A 108 -5.96 -10.06 -19.75
C MET A 108 -5.62 -11.21 -20.70
N ALA A 109 -4.53 -11.09 -21.46
CA ALA A 109 -4.10 -12.08 -22.42
C ALA A 109 -3.79 -13.43 -21.74
N GLN A 110 -4.23 -14.52 -22.36
CA GLN A 110 -3.93 -15.89 -21.91
C GLN A 110 -2.77 -16.53 -22.69
N HIS A 111 -2.19 -15.80 -23.64
CA HIS A 111 -1.00 -16.21 -24.39
C HIS A 111 0.27 -15.57 -23.83
N LYS A 112 1.42 -16.09 -24.27
CA LYS A 112 2.71 -15.45 -24.00
C LYS A 112 2.83 -14.18 -24.86
N LEU A 113 3.00 -13.04 -24.20
CA LEU A 113 3.13 -11.75 -24.87
C LEU A 113 4.41 -11.67 -25.72
N SER A 114 4.34 -10.97 -26.85
CA SER A 114 5.50 -10.59 -27.67
C SER A 114 6.23 -9.37 -27.09
N GLU A 115 7.43 -9.08 -27.58
CA GLU A 115 8.20 -7.89 -27.17
C GLU A 115 7.44 -6.60 -27.51
N GLU A 116 6.74 -6.56 -28.65
CA GLU A 116 5.90 -5.43 -29.04
C GLU A 116 4.72 -5.26 -28.08
N GLU A 117 4.06 -6.34 -27.66
CA GLU A 117 2.98 -6.29 -26.67
C GLU A 117 3.50 -5.85 -25.29
N HIS A 118 4.68 -6.30 -24.88
CA HIS A 118 5.35 -5.79 -23.68
C HIS A 118 5.65 -4.29 -23.77
N TYR A 119 6.11 -3.81 -24.93
CA TYR A 119 6.35 -2.39 -25.16
C TYR A 119 5.05 -1.56 -25.06
N GLU A 120 3.93 -2.10 -25.54
CA GLU A 120 2.62 -1.46 -25.42
C GLU A 120 2.17 -1.31 -23.95
N ILE A 121 2.36 -2.36 -23.13
CA ILE A 121 2.09 -2.28 -21.69
C ILE A 121 3.01 -1.26 -21.01
N LEU A 122 4.30 -1.25 -21.35
CA LEU A 122 5.27 -0.28 -20.84
C LEU A 122 4.86 1.17 -21.20
N ARG A 123 4.41 1.39 -22.43
CA ARG A 123 3.93 2.69 -22.90
C ARG A 123 2.68 3.13 -22.14
N ALA A 124 1.74 2.21 -21.91
CA ALA A 124 0.54 2.50 -21.12
C ALA A 124 0.89 2.86 -19.67
N ALA A 125 1.78 2.08 -19.02
CA ALA A 125 2.25 2.36 -17.67
C ALA A 125 2.95 3.73 -17.57
N SER A 126 3.80 4.06 -18.55
CA SER A 126 4.46 5.37 -18.64
C SER A 126 3.48 6.55 -18.85
N ASN A 127 2.28 6.27 -19.38
CA ASN A 127 1.18 7.22 -19.54
C ASN A 127 0.16 7.18 -18.39
N GLY A 128 0.52 6.59 -17.25
CA GLY A 128 -0.30 6.64 -16.04
C GLY A 128 -1.25 5.45 -15.84
N HIS A 129 -1.23 4.42 -16.68
CA HIS A 129 -2.12 3.26 -16.54
C HIS A 129 -1.74 2.42 -15.32
N VAL A 130 -2.58 2.44 -14.28
CA VAL A 130 -2.24 1.96 -12.94
C VAL A 130 -2.08 0.44 -12.89
N ALA A 131 -3.00 -0.30 -13.52
CA ALA A 131 -2.91 -1.76 -13.60
C ALA A 131 -1.70 -2.22 -14.45
N ALA A 132 -1.22 -1.40 -15.39
CA ALA A 132 -0.05 -1.71 -16.20
C ALA A 132 1.24 -1.53 -15.37
N MET A 133 1.33 -0.46 -14.57
CA MET A 133 2.41 -0.28 -13.60
C MET A 133 2.49 -1.47 -12.63
N TYR A 134 1.34 -1.89 -12.07
CA TYR A 134 1.28 -3.04 -11.19
C TYR A 134 1.72 -4.34 -11.89
N TRP A 135 1.21 -4.58 -13.10
CA TRP A 135 1.58 -5.75 -13.90
C TRP A 135 3.08 -5.82 -14.16
N ILE A 136 3.71 -4.70 -14.58
CA ILE A 136 5.17 -4.64 -14.78
C ILE A 136 5.90 -4.93 -13.47
N GLY A 137 5.47 -4.27 -12.39
CA GLY A 137 6.06 -4.46 -11.06
C GLY A 137 6.04 -5.91 -10.60
N THR A 138 4.90 -6.60 -10.72
CA THR A 138 4.78 -8.01 -10.34
C THR A 138 5.57 -8.96 -11.26
N THR A 139 5.63 -8.68 -12.56
CA THR A 139 6.45 -9.45 -13.51
C THR A 139 7.94 -9.35 -13.14
N LEU A 140 8.44 -8.15 -12.85
CA LEU A 140 9.80 -7.92 -12.39
C LEU A 140 10.09 -8.57 -11.02
N ARG A 141 9.11 -8.55 -10.10
CA ARG A 141 9.22 -9.24 -8.81
C ARG A 141 9.44 -10.74 -9.00
N ASN A 142 8.68 -11.36 -9.92
CA ASN A 142 8.77 -12.79 -10.19
C ASN A 142 10.15 -13.21 -10.74
N THR A 143 10.83 -12.32 -11.46
CA THR A 143 12.20 -12.52 -11.93
C THR A 143 13.26 -12.02 -10.94
N LYS A 144 12.84 -11.56 -9.75
CA LYS A 144 13.71 -10.96 -8.72
C LYS A 144 14.52 -9.79 -9.29
N ASP A 145 13.87 -8.89 -10.02
CA ASP A 145 14.44 -7.60 -10.42
C ASP A 145 13.97 -6.51 -9.44
N ASP A 146 14.92 -5.76 -8.86
CA ASP A 146 14.65 -4.69 -7.89
C ASP A 146 13.95 -3.47 -8.52
N ASN A 147 13.97 -3.34 -9.85
CA ASN A 147 13.15 -2.36 -10.58
C ASN A 147 11.65 -2.54 -10.34
N CYS A 148 11.20 -3.69 -9.81
CA CYS A 148 9.81 -3.87 -9.38
C CYS A 148 9.37 -2.79 -8.37
N LEU A 149 10.27 -2.34 -7.48
CA LEU A 149 9.95 -1.37 -6.43
C LEU A 149 9.58 0.00 -7.00
N LEU A 150 10.19 0.40 -8.12
CA LEU A 150 9.84 1.63 -8.83
C LEU A 150 8.41 1.55 -9.36
N TRP A 151 8.09 0.50 -10.11
CA TRP A 151 6.77 0.35 -10.72
C TRP A 151 5.66 0.13 -9.69
N LEU A 152 5.92 -0.65 -8.64
CA LEU A 152 4.95 -0.89 -7.57
C LEU A 152 4.73 0.36 -6.71
N SER A 153 5.77 1.15 -6.41
CA SER A 153 5.59 2.41 -5.67
C SER A 153 4.79 3.44 -6.48
N MET A 154 5.01 3.51 -7.80
CA MET A 154 4.19 4.32 -8.70
C MET A 154 2.74 3.84 -8.70
N ALA A 155 2.49 2.54 -8.87
CA ALA A 155 1.15 1.97 -8.85
C ALA A 155 0.42 2.27 -7.53
N HIS A 156 1.08 2.09 -6.37
CA HIS A 156 0.56 2.43 -5.05
C HIS A 156 0.16 3.90 -4.95
N ASN A 157 1.07 4.80 -5.33
CA ASN A 157 0.83 6.24 -5.27
C ASN A 157 -0.26 6.73 -6.22
N ARG A 158 -0.61 5.91 -7.23
CA ARG A 158 -1.76 6.11 -8.12
C ARG A 158 -2.99 5.26 -7.75
N GLY A 159 -2.98 4.62 -6.58
CA GLY A 159 -4.15 4.00 -5.98
C GLY A 159 -4.25 2.48 -6.10
N HIS A 160 -3.24 1.77 -6.60
CA HIS A 160 -3.31 0.31 -6.66
C HIS A 160 -3.18 -0.33 -5.27
N ILE A 161 -4.24 -1.02 -4.82
CA ILE A 161 -4.37 -1.52 -3.45
C ILE A 161 -3.33 -2.59 -3.09
N GLY A 162 -3.01 -3.48 -4.04
CA GLY A 162 -2.07 -4.58 -3.82
C GLY A 162 -0.59 -4.22 -4.03
N ALA A 163 -0.25 -3.01 -4.49
CA ALA A 163 1.12 -2.75 -4.96
C ALA A 163 2.15 -2.76 -3.83
N CYS A 164 1.85 -2.13 -2.67
CA CYS A 164 2.72 -2.20 -1.50
C CYS A 164 2.80 -3.60 -0.87
N TYR A 165 1.75 -4.42 -0.99
CA TYR A 165 1.81 -5.82 -0.55
C TYR A 165 2.87 -6.60 -1.34
N GLU A 166 2.94 -6.36 -2.65
CA GLU A 166 3.95 -6.96 -3.52
C GLU A 166 5.37 -6.43 -3.25
N MET A 167 5.51 -5.15 -2.92
CA MET A 167 6.79 -4.60 -2.45
C MET A 167 7.25 -5.29 -1.16
N ALA A 168 6.33 -5.52 -0.22
CA ALA A 168 6.64 -6.20 1.04
C ALA A 168 7.16 -7.62 0.80
N ALA A 169 6.53 -8.37 -0.11
CA ALA A 169 6.99 -9.71 -0.50
C ALA A 169 8.39 -9.69 -1.12
N HIS A 170 8.66 -8.74 -2.03
CA HIS A 170 9.98 -8.57 -2.65
C HIS A 170 11.06 -8.29 -1.61
N LEU A 171 10.86 -7.26 -0.78
CA LEU A 171 11.82 -6.82 0.24
C LEU A 171 12.10 -7.91 1.26
N LYS A 172 11.07 -8.65 1.69
CA LYS A 172 11.22 -9.82 2.58
C LYS A 172 12.12 -10.88 1.94
N SER A 173 11.94 -11.17 0.65
CA SER A 173 12.78 -12.14 -0.07
C SER A 173 14.24 -11.70 -0.22
N ARG A 174 14.51 -10.40 -0.12
CA ARG A 174 15.86 -9.80 -0.08
C ARG A 174 16.45 -9.66 1.31
N GLY A 175 15.71 -10.05 2.36
CA GLY A 175 16.14 -9.88 3.75
C GLY A 175 16.01 -8.46 4.29
N ASN A 176 15.35 -7.55 3.56
CA ASN A 176 15.07 -6.20 4.03
C ASN A 176 13.78 -6.18 4.86
N HIS A 177 13.88 -6.73 6.07
CA HIS A 177 12.73 -7.04 6.93
C HIS A 177 11.98 -5.81 7.43
N ILE A 178 12.68 -4.73 7.81
CA ILE A 178 12.05 -3.50 8.30
C ILE A 178 11.24 -2.85 7.18
N GLU A 179 11.81 -2.71 5.99
CA GLU A 179 11.10 -2.09 4.88
C GLU A 179 9.98 -2.96 4.32
N ALA A 180 10.12 -4.30 4.39
CA ALA A 180 9.01 -5.21 4.12
C ALA A 180 7.83 -4.97 5.07
N LEU A 181 8.09 -4.83 6.38
CA LEU A 181 7.06 -4.52 7.37
C LEU A 181 6.43 -3.15 7.11
N ARG A 182 7.23 -2.13 6.78
CA ARG A 182 6.75 -0.79 6.40
C ARG A 182 5.74 -0.89 5.25
N CYS A 183 6.09 -1.59 4.17
CA CYS A 183 5.22 -1.76 3.01
C CYS A 183 3.94 -2.53 3.35
N LEU A 184 4.05 -3.58 4.18
CA LEU A 184 2.89 -4.37 4.60
C LEU A 184 1.90 -3.54 5.43
N ILE A 185 2.39 -2.74 6.38
CA ILE A 185 1.56 -1.82 7.18
C ILE A 185 0.89 -0.78 6.27
N VAL A 186 1.65 -0.15 5.37
CA VAL A 186 1.11 0.85 4.43
C VAL A 186 0.01 0.24 3.56
N SER A 187 0.19 -1.00 3.09
CA SER A 187 -0.82 -1.70 2.29
C SER A 187 -2.07 -2.06 3.11
N ALA A 188 -1.89 -2.58 4.33
CA ALA A 188 -2.98 -2.92 5.24
C ALA A 188 -3.83 -1.69 5.61
N ASP A 189 -3.17 -0.60 6.01
CA ASP A 189 -3.80 0.65 6.42
C ASP A 189 -4.39 1.42 5.24
N GLY A 190 -3.86 1.20 4.03
CA GLY A 190 -4.40 1.68 2.75
C GLY A 190 -5.63 0.90 2.27
N GLY A 191 -5.91 -0.25 2.88
CA GLY A 191 -7.12 -1.04 2.69
C GLY A 191 -6.98 -2.31 1.89
N CYS A 192 -5.76 -2.83 1.71
CA CYS A 192 -5.56 -4.16 1.19
C CYS A 192 -5.92 -5.19 2.26
N ASP A 193 -7.01 -5.92 2.03
CA ASP A 193 -7.52 -6.91 2.97
C ASP A 193 -6.57 -8.10 3.15
N LEU A 194 -5.88 -8.52 2.08
CA LEU A 194 -4.83 -9.55 2.16
C LEU A 194 -3.66 -9.08 3.02
N ALA A 195 -3.19 -7.83 2.83
CA ALA A 195 -2.14 -7.27 3.66
C ALA A 195 -2.58 -7.17 5.12
N TYR A 196 -3.80 -6.69 5.37
CA TYR A 196 -4.37 -6.57 6.71
C TYR A 196 -4.40 -7.92 7.43
N MET A 197 -4.94 -8.96 6.81
CA MET A 197 -4.98 -10.29 7.43
C MET A 197 -3.58 -10.89 7.60
N SER A 198 -2.65 -10.59 6.70
CA SER A 198 -1.26 -11.08 6.79
C SER A 198 -0.50 -10.52 7.99
N ILE A 199 -0.84 -9.33 8.50
CA ILE A 199 -0.17 -8.69 9.65
C ILE A 199 -0.13 -9.61 10.88
N PHE A 200 -1.18 -10.40 11.09
CA PHE A 200 -1.35 -11.27 12.25
C PHE A 200 -0.62 -12.61 12.11
N GLY A 201 -0.12 -12.91 10.91
CA GLY A 201 0.56 -14.16 10.62
C GLY A 201 1.92 -14.27 11.27
N ILE A 202 2.30 -15.50 11.64
CA ILE A 202 3.60 -15.81 12.24
C ILE A 202 4.80 -15.35 11.42
N GLY A 203 4.71 -15.46 10.09
CA GLY A 203 5.77 -15.03 9.18
C GLY A 203 6.10 -13.53 9.26
N VAL A 204 5.21 -12.72 9.84
CA VAL A 204 5.44 -11.30 10.14
C VAL A 204 6.18 -11.16 11.47
N LEU A 205 5.76 -11.87 12.51
CA LEU A 205 6.43 -11.88 13.82
C LEU A 205 7.87 -12.40 13.72
N VAL A 206 8.11 -13.46 12.93
CA VAL A 206 9.44 -13.98 12.61
C VAL A 206 10.25 -12.97 11.78
N SER A 207 9.60 -12.19 10.91
CA SER A 207 10.30 -11.12 10.18
C SER A 207 10.74 -9.98 11.11
N MET A 208 9.91 -9.63 12.11
CA MET A 208 10.29 -8.65 13.12
C MET A 208 11.57 -9.07 13.85
N SER A 209 11.68 -10.34 14.27
CA SER A 209 12.85 -10.84 14.99
C SER A 209 14.14 -10.89 14.16
N LYS A 210 14.02 -10.91 12.83
CA LYS A 210 15.17 -10.89 11.91
C LYS A 210 15.69 -9.46 11.68
N SER A 211 14.98 -8.45 12.16
CA SER A 211 15.44 -7.06 12.15
C SER A 211 16.65 -6.93 13.08
N LYS A 212 17.83 -6.65 12.53
CA LYS A 212 19.06 -6.47 13.32
C LYS A 212 19.06 -5.17 14.14
N GLU A 213 18.16 -4.24 13.81
CA GLU A 213 18.10 -2.89 14.38
C GLU A 213 16.74 -2.67 15.07
N SER A 214 16.61 -3.14 16.31
CA SER A 214 15.35 -3.03 17.07
C SER A 214 14.89 -1.58 17.25
N SER A 215 15.82 -0.63 17.40
CA SER A 215 15.50 0.80 17.52
C SER A 215 14.91 1.39 16.24
N LEU A 216 15.42 0.97 15.08
CA LEU A 216 14.90 1.40 13.78
C LEU A 216 13.50 0.83 13.53
N LEU A 217 13.28 -0.44 13.90
CA LEU A 217 11.96 -1.07 13.85
C LEU A 217 10.96 -0.32 14.75
N GLU A 218 11.32 -0.05 16.00
CA GLU A 218 10.47 0.67 16.94
C GLU A 218 10.15 2.09 16.45
N SER A 219 11.15 2.83 15.96
CA SER A 219 10.98 4.16 15.39
C SER A 219 10.04 4.16 14.17
N MET A 220 10.17 3.18 13.27
CA MET A 220 9.23 3.00 12.16
C MET A 220 7.81 2.76 12.66
N LEU A 221 7.63 1.86 13.63
CA LEU A 221 6.31 1.55 14.19
C LEU A 221 5.68 2.76 14.86
N ASP A 222 6.46 3.59 15.55
CA ASP A 222 6.01 4.85 16.14
C ASP A 222 5.55 5.86 15.08
N GLN A 223 6.34 6.03 14.03
CA GLN A 223 6.00 6.92 12.90
C GLN A 223 4.65 6.53 12.27
N LEU A 224 4.42 5.23 12.05
CA LEU A 224 3.20 4.73 11.40
C LEU A 224 2.00 4.68 12.35
N SER A 225 2.25 4.46 13.65
CA SER A 225 1.23 4.44 14.70
C SER A 225 0.58 5.81 14.96
N ALA A 226 1.10 6.89 14.38
CA ALA A 226 0.46 8.20 14.42
C ALA A 226 -0.96 8.21 13.79
N THR A 227 -1.26 7.27 12.88
CA THR A 227 -2.59 7.17 12.25
C THR A 227 -3.56 6.34 13.11
N HIS A 228 -4.79 6.81 13.34
CA HIS A 228 -5.69 6.29 14.41
C HIS A 228 -6.03 4.79 14.33
N SER A 229 -6.00 4.13 13.18
CA SER A 229 -6.32 2.69 13.04
C SER A 229 -5.17 1.89 12.43
N SER A 230 -3.93 2.26 12.75
CA SER A 230 -2.75 1.63 12.14
C SER A 230 -2.49 0.22 12.64
N SER A 231 -2.23 -0.68 11.71
CA SER A 231 -1.69 -2.02 11.94
C SER A 231 -0.31 -1.99 12.62
N ALA A 232 0.40 -0.86 12.56
CA ALA A 232 1.66 -0.66 13.30
C ALA A 232 1.50 -0.81 14.81
N ARG A 233 0.32 -0.47 15.38
CA ARG A 233 0.09 -0.61 16.82
C ARG A 233 0.04 -2.06 17.27
N TYR A 234 -0.57 -2.93 16.48
CA TYR A 234 -0.54 -4.36 16.75
C TYR A 234 0.90 -4.88 16.81
N LEU A 235 1.70 -4.56 15.79
CA LEU A 235 3.10 -4.97 15.74
C LEU A 235 3.93 -4.34 16.87
N LYS A 236 3.64 -3.09 17.27
CA LYS A 236 4.28 -2.45 18.42
C LYS A 236 3.92 -3.19 19.72
N GLY A 237 2.65 -3.51 19.93
CA GLY A 237 2.21 -4.28 21.09
C GLY A 237 2.93 -5.64 21.18
N MET A 238 3.00 -6.37 20.06
CA MET A 238 3.75 -7.63 19.98
C MET A 238 5.25 -7.43 20.24
N LEU A 239 5.87 -6.38 19.69
CA LEU A 239 7.27 -6.06 19.96
C LEU A 239 7.52 -5.81 21.46
N MET A 240 6.65 -5.04 22.13
CA MET A 240 6.77 -4.78 23.56
C MET A 240 6.66 -6.06 24.39
N LEU A 241 5.71 -6.95 24.06
CA LEU A 241 5.61 -8.27 24.69
C LEU A 241 6.89 -9.08 24.52
N PHE A 242 7.46 -9.09 23.31
CA PHE A 242 8.67 -9.85 22.98
C PHE A 242 9.94 -9.29 23.63
N GLN A 243 9.97 -7.99 23.92
CA GLN A 243 11.01 -7.33 24.70
C GLN A 243 10.82 -7.46 26.22
N GLY A 244 9.76 -8.15 26.68
CA GLY A 244 9.46 -8.30 28.12
C GLY A 244 8.82 -7.05 28.76
N LYS A 245 8.43 -6.06 27.98
CA LYS A 245 7.67 -4.87 28.43
C LYS A 245 6.17 -5.19 28.44
N GLU A 246 5.78 -6.19 29.23
CA GLU A 246 4.46 -6.80 29.17
C GLU A 246 3.31 -5.80 29.38
N ALA A 247 3.39 -4.98 30.43
CA ALA A 247 2.34 -4.00 30.73
C ALA A 247 2.12 -2.98 29.60
N GLU A 248 3.19 -2.54 28.94
CA GLU A 248 3.12 -1.63 27.78
C GLU A 248 2.51 -2.35 26.57
N GLY A 249 2.97 -3.57 26.28
CA GLY A 249 2.44 -4.38 25.19
C GLY A 249 0.95 -4.66 25.33
N LEU A 250 0.50 -5.06 26.52
CA LEU A 250 -0.90 -5.32 26.83
C LEU A 250 -1.76 -4.06 26.63
N ALA A 251 -1.31 -2.90 27.14
CA ALA A 251 -2.04 -1.65 26.99
C ALA A 251 -2.21 -1.24 25.52
N ILE A 252 -1.16 -1.41 24.70
CA ILE A 252 -1.21 -1.11 23.26
C ILE A 252 -2.17 -2.06 22.54
N LEU A 253 -2.12 -3.36 22.84
CA LEU A 253 -2.99 -4.37 22.24
C LEU A 253 -4.47 -4.17 22.62
N GLU A 254 -4.74 -3.81 23.88
CA GLU A 254 -6.10 -3.48 24.34
C GLU A 254 -6.66 -2.23 23.65
N ALA A 255 -5.83 -1.21 23.42
CA ALA A 255 -6.23 -0.03 22.67
C ALA A 255 -6.51 -0.37 21.20
N TYR A 256 -5.70 -1.24 20.60
CA TYR A 256 -5.86 -1.66 19.22
C TYR A 256 -7.10 -2.54 19.00
N SER A 257 -7.44 -3.47 19.91
CA SER A 257 -8.59 -4.37 19.76
C SER A 257 -9.93 -3.62 19.65
N LYS A 258 -10.02 -2.42 20.22
CA LYS A 258 -11.20 -1.54 20.16
C LYS A 258 -11.40 -0.90 18.78
N ASN A 259 -10.31 -0.68 18.02
CA ASN A 259 -10.35 -0.05 16.69
C ASN A 259 -9.27 -0.63 15.76
N PRO A 260 -9.35 -1.93 15.41
CA PRO A 260 -8.23 -2.65 14.79
C PRO A 260 -8.10 -2.35 13.29
N LYS A 261 -9.13 -1.76 12.66
CA LYS A 261 -9.14 -1.44 11.24
C LYS A 261 -9.77 -0.09 10.99
N LYS A 262 -9.23 0.64 10.01
CA LYS A 262 -9.82 1.90 9.56
C LYS A 262 -11.25 1.64 9.07
N LYS A 263 -12.21 2.44 9.52
CA LYS A 263 -13.62 2.34 9.10
C LYS A 263 -13.80 2.92 7.69
N PRO A 264 -14.39 2.18 6.74
CA PRO A 264 -14.67 2.71 5.40
C PRO A 264 -15.88 3.67 5.43
N PRO A 265 -16.15 4.40 4.34
CA PRO A 265 -17.41 5.13 4.15
C PRO A 265 -18.61 4.22 4.44
N LYS A 266 -19.74 4.78 4.91
CA LYS A 266 -20.87 3.98 5.40
C LYS A 266 -21.45 3.08 4.32
N GLU A 267 -21.47 3.59 3.10
CA GLU A 267 -21.89 2.95 1.86
C GLU A 267 -21.01 1.76 1.45
N ASP A 268 -19.77 1.72 1.95
CA ASP A 268 -18.76 0.71 1.61
C ASP A 268 -18.53 -0.31 2.73
N ILE A 269 -19.32 -0.27 3.81
CA ILE A 269 -19.22 -1.26 4.90
C ILE A 269 -19.90 -2.54 4.42
N ASP A 270 -19.11 -3.58 4.21
CA ASP A 270 -19.58 -4.90 3.84
C ASP A 270 -19.37 -5.93 4.97
N ALA A 271 -19.82 -7.17 4.71
CA ALA A 271 -19.64 -8.28 5.65
C ALA A 271 -18.16 -8.65 5.84
N VAL A 272 -17.30 -8.43 4.84
CA VAL A 272 -15.87 -8.74 4.92
C VAL A 272 -15.21 -7.87 5.99
N HIS A 273 -15.48 -6.57 5.98
CA HIS A 273 -14.97 -5.63 6.98
C HIS A 273 -15.40 -6.01 8.40
N ALA A 274 -16.69 -6.34 8.60
CA ALA A 274 -17.21 -6.73 9.91
C ALA A 274 -16.58 -8.05 10.40
N ASN A 275 -16.48 -9.06 9.53
CA ASN A 275 -15.88 -10.35 9.86
C ASN A 275 -14.40 -10.21 10.23
N GLN A 276 -13.65 -9.40 9.51
CA GLN A 276 -12.23 -9.15 9.81
C GLN A 276 -12.06 -8.51 11.19
N ILE A 277 -12.86 -7.49 11.53
CA ILE A 277 -12.84 -6.88 12.87
C ILE A 277 -13.16 -7.93 13.92
N GLN A 278 -14.20 -8.74 13.73
CA GLN A 278 -14.60 -9.77 14.68
C GLN A 278 -13.49 -10.79 14.94
N VAL A 279 -12.86 -11.31 13.87
CA VAL A 279 -11.77 -12.29 13.98
C VAL A 279 -10.56 -11.67 14.68
N VAL A 280 -10.16 -10.46 14.30
CA VAL A 280 -8.97 -9.80 14.86
C VAL A 280 -9.18 -9.37 16.32
N SER A 281 -10.30 -8.72 16.64
CA SER A 281 -10.62 -8.34 18.02
C SER A 281 -10.73 -9.57 18.91
N GLY A 282 -11.41 -10.64 18.45
CA GLY A 282 -11.52 -11.89 19.20
C GLY A 282 -10.17 -12.58 19.44
N PHE A 283 -9.28 -12.58 18.44
CA PHE A 283 -7.91 -13.08 18.60
C PHE A 283 -7.15 -12.31 19.68
N ILE A 284 -7.15 -10.97 19.60
CA ILE A 284 -6.38 -10.12 20.53
C ILE A 284 -6.97 -10.17 21.94
N GLU A 285 -8.29 -10.10 22.08
CA GLU A 285 -8.98 -10.24 23.35
C GLU A 285 -8.69 -11.60 24.00
N GLY A 286 -8.67 -12.68 23.21
CA GLY A 286 -8.27 -14.00 23.67
C GLY A 286 -6.84 -14.04 24.21
N VAL A 287 -5.89 -13.41 23.50
CA VAL A 287 -4.49 -13.30 23.96
C VAL A 287 -4.41 -12.52 25.28
N LEU A 288 -5.12 -11.40 25.39
CA LEU A 288 -5.15 -10.57 26.60
C LEU A 288 -5.70 -11.34 27.80
N VAL A 289 -6.79 -12.10 27.63
CA VAL A 289 -7.41 -12.91 28.68
C VAL A 289 -6.48 -14.04 29.14
N ASP A 290 -5.80 -14.70 28.20
CA ASP A 290 -4.86 -15.78 28.51
C ASP A 290 -3.68 -15.28 29.34
N ILE A 291 -3.09 -14.15 28.94
CA ILE A 291 -1.96 -13.53 29.67
C ILE A 291 -2.42 -13.07 31.05
N ALA A 292 -3.58 -12.44 31.17
CA ALA A 292 -4.15 -12.05 32.46
C ALA A 292 -4.42 -13.25 33.39
N SER A 293 -4.61 -14.44 32.82
CA SER A 293 -4.79 -15.71 33.55
C SER A 293 -3.48 -16.42 33.88
N GLY A 294 -2.32 -15.80 33.59
CA GLY A 294 -0.99 -16.32 33.88
C GLY A 294 -0.40 -17.21 32.79
N ILE A 295 -0.96 -17.22 31.58
CA ILE A 295 -0.36 -17.92 30.44
C ILE A 295 0.75 -17.04 29.86
N GLU A 296 1.96 -17.61 29.70
CA GLU A 296 3.09 -16.92 29.08
C GLU A 296 2.72 -16.33 27.69
N PRO A 297 3.14 -15.09 27.35
CA PRO A 297 2.72 -14.40 26.13
C PRO A 297 2.90 -15.21 24.84
N LEU A 298 4.02 -15.91 24.70
CA LEU A 298 4.29 -16.75 23.52
C LEU A 298 3.24 -17.87 23.38
N ASN A 299 2.89 -18.54 24.48
CA ASN A 299 1.93 -19.64 24.48
C ASN A 299 0.51 -19.15 24.17
N ALA A 300 0.13 -17.98 24.71
CA ALA A 300 -1.14 -17.33 24.42
C ALA A 300 -1.26 -16.98 22.92
N ILE A 301 -0.24 -16.33 22.36
CA ILE A 301 -0.20 -15.94 20.94
C ILE A 301 -0.31 -17.17 20.03
N LEU A 302 0.42 -18.24 20.33
CA LEU A 302 0.39 -19.49 19.55
C LEU A 302 -0.99 -20.16 19.59
N ALA A 303 -1.55 -20.34 20.79
CA ALA A 303 -2.82 -21.03 20.96
C ALA A 303 -3.95 -20.26 20.25
N ARG A 304 -4.02 -18.95 20.46
CA ARG A 304 -5.05 -18.09 19.84
C ARG A 304 -4.81 -17.88 18.35
N GLY A 305 -3.56 -17.79 17.93
CA GLY A 305 -3.19 -17.69 16.52
C GLY A 305 -3.63 -18.92 15.73
N LYS A 306 -3.43 -20.12 16.30
CA LYS A 306 -3.94 -21.37 15.71
C LYS A 306 -5.46 -21.40 15.63
N GLN A 307 -6.15 -20.97 16.67
CA GLN A 307 -7.62 -20.89 16.69
C GLN A 307 -8.16 -19.94 15.61
N ALA A 308 -7.46 -18.83 15.36
CA ALA A 308 -7.84 -17.83 14.36
C ALA A 308 -7.35 -18.15 12.94
N GLY A 309 -6.55 -19.20 12.74
CA GLY A 309 -5.95 -19.55 11.45
C GLY A 309 -4.80 -18.61 11.02
N PHE A 310 -4.16 -17.94 11.97
CA PHE A 310 -3.00 -17.08 11.72
C PHE A 310 -1.65 -17.80 11.88
N ILE A 311 -1.66 -18.95 12.55
CA ILE A 311 -0.47 -19.72 12.91
C ILE A 311 -0.75 -21.20 12.71
N GLU A 312 0.13 -21.90 12.00
CA GLU A 312 0.09 -23.36 11.89
C GLU A 312 0.97 -24.01 12.98
N PHE A 313 0.74 -25.29 13.26
CA PHE A 313 1.49 -26.01 14.30
C PHE A 313 2.99 -26.10 14.00
N GLU A 314 3.34 -26.24 12.72
CA GLU A 314 4.73 -26.37 12.25
C GLU A 314 5.59 -25.12 12.52
N ASP A 315 4.94 -23.98 12.77
CA ASP A 315 5.62 -22.71 12.95
C ASP A 315 6.14 -22.48 14.40
N TYR A 316 5.83 -23.40 15.33
CA TYR A 316 6.14 -23.23 16.77
C TYR A 316 7.61 -22.93 17.04
N ASP A 317 8.51 -23.72 16.45
CA ASP A 317 9.95 -23.59 16.70
C ASP A 317 10.53 -22.30 16.14
N GLU A 318 10.01 -21.84 14.99
CA GLU A 318 10.41 -20.56 14.40
C GLU A 318 10.00 -19.39 15.29
N LEU A 319 8.77 -19.39 15.79
CA LEU A 319 8.31 -18.31 16.67
C LEU A 319 9.00 -18.34 18.03
N ALA A 320 9.22 -19.52 18.61
CA ALA A 320 9.96 -19.65 19.86
C ALA A 320 11.39 -19.11 19.71
N THR A 321 12.04 -19.36 18.57
CA THR A 321 13.35 -18.81 18.24
C THR A 321 13.30 -17.29 18.07
N ALA A 322 12.32 -16.80 17.32
CA ALA A 322 12.08 -15.37 17.12
C ALA A 322 11.90 -14.62 18.46
N PHE A 323 11.04 -15.16 19.33
CA PHE A 323 10.76 -14.63 20.65
C PHE A 323 12.03 -14.54 21.51
N LYS A 324 12.82 -15.62 21.56
CA LYS A 324 14.10 -15.64 22.29
C LYS A 324 15.06 -14.57 21.78
N ASN A 325 15.20 -14.43 20.46
CA ASN A 325 16.10 -13.45 19.86
C ASN A 325 15.71 -12.01 20.21
N MET A 326 14.41 -11.69 20.17
CA MET A 326 13.93 -10.34 20.51
C MET A 326 14.09 -10.01 21.99
N ARG A 327 13.86 -10.98 22.88
CA ARG A 327 14.08 -10.82 24.33
C ARG A 327 15.53 -10.57 24.71
N LEU A 328 16.49 -11.05 23.90
CA LEU A 328 17.92 -10.81 24.09
C LEU A 328 18.40 -9.48 23.51
N SER A 329 17.57 -8.83 22.67
CA SER A 329 17.92 -7.59 21.96
C SER A 329 17.29 -6.32 22.54
N GLY A 330 16.30 -6.46 23.43
CA GLY A 330 15.67 -5.37 24.18
C GLY A 330 16.33 -5.15 25.53
#